data_AF-A0A5K0Z663-F1
#
_entry.id   AF-A0A5K0Z663-F1
#
_cell.length_a   1.000
_cell.length_b   1.000
_cell.length_c   1.000
_cell.angle_alpha   90.00
_cell.angle_beta   90.00
_cell.angle_gamma   90.00
#
_symmetry.space_group_name_H-M   'P 1'
#
loop_
_entity.id
_entity.type
_entity.pdbx_description
1 polymer ?
#
loop_
_entity_poly.entity_id
_entity_poly.type
_entity_poly.pdbx_seq_one_letter_code
_entity_poly.pdbx_strand_id
1 'polypeptide(L)' 'VSEIYNFSQDDLLTEDTMILDTHAEVFVWIGQCVDSREKQKAFEIGQ' A
#
# COMPACT_ATOMS: atom_id res chain seq x y z
N VAL A 1 5.16 6.55 5.87
CA VAL A 1 4.65 6.62 4.48
C VAL A 1 5.71 7.31 3.66
N SER A 2 6.13 6.69 2.56
CA SER A 2 7.12 7.21 1.63
C SER A 2 6.56 7.10 0.22
N GLU A 3 6.64 8.17 -0.57
CA GLU A 3 6.17 8.17 -1.96
C GLU A 3 7.19 7.48 -2.88
N ILE A 4 6.70 6.72 -3.85
CA ILE A 4 7.51 6.05 -4.87
C ILE A 4 7.24 6.70 -6.23
N TYR A 5 8.27 7.28 -6.83
CA TYR A 5 8.18 7.93 -8.13
C TYR A 5 8.48 6.94 -9.27
N ASN A 6 7.81 7.11 -10.40
CA ASN A 6 7.94 6.25 -11.58
C ASN A 6 7.74 4.76 -11.25
N PHE A 7 6.80 4.46 -10.35
CA PHE A 7 6.53 3.11 -9.88
C PHE A 7 6.09 2.18 -11.02
N SER A 8 6.37 0.90 -10.81
CA SER A 8 5.98 -0.22 -11.66
C SER A 8 5.40 -1.33 -10.78
N GLN A 9 5.07 -2.48 -11.40
CA GLN A 9 4.59 -3.63 -10.63
C GLN A 9 5.67 -4.23 -9.73
N ASP A 10 6.96 -4.10 -10.10
CA ASP A 10 8.07 -4.68 -9.33
C ASP A 10 8.28 -3.99 -7.98
N ASP A 11 7.71 -2.80 -7.78
CA ASP A 11 7.74 -2.05 -6.52
C ASP A 11 6.70 -2.55 -5.49
N LEU A 12 5.82 -3.49 -5.86
CA LEU A 12 4.83 -4.09 -4.97
C LEU A 12 5.45 -5.20 -4.12
N LEU A 13 6.19 -4.82 -3.08
CA LEU A 13 6.93 -5.74 -2.20
C LEU A 13 5.99 -6.55 -1.29
N THR A 14 6.14 -7.87 -1.28
CA THR A 14 5.21 -8.79 -0.58
C THR A 14 5.12 -8.58 0.94
N GLU A 15 6.12 -7.96 1.53
CA GLU A 15 6.26 -7.63 2.93
C GLU A 15 5.60 -6.31 3.33
N ASP A 16 5.21 -5.49 2.35
CA ASP A 16 4.74 -4.12 2.57
C ASP A 16 3.24 -3.93 2.27
N THR A 17 2.71 -2.83 2.79
CA THR A 17 1.40 -2.29 2.38
C THR A 17 1.61 -1.03 1.56
N MET A 18 0.99 -0.97 0.39
CA MET A 18 1.13 0.13 -0.55
C MET A 18 -0.20 0.85 -0.72
N ILE A 19 -0.15 2.17 -0.92
CA ILE A 19 -1.32 2.99 -1.24
C ILE A 19 -1.13 3.53 -2.65
N LEU A 20 -2.16 3.33 -3.48
CA LEU A 20 -2.24 3.93 -4.80
C LEU A 20 -3.39 4.93 -4.80
N ASP A 21 -3.02 6.21 -4.77
CA ASP A 21 -3.95 7.32 -4.94
C ASP A 21 -4.09 7.63 -6.44
N THR A 22 -5.31 7.56 -6.96
CA THR A 22 -5.64 7.85 -8.36
C THR A 22 -6.44 9.14 -8.54
N HIS A 23 -6.54 9.97 -7.50
CA HIS A 23 -7.46 11.11 -7.32
C HIS A 23 -8.95 10.76 -7.29
N ALA A 24 -9.40 9.80 -8.11
CA ALA A 24 -10.79 9.35 -8.12
C ALA A 24 -11.07 8.34 -6.99
N GLU A 25 -10.14 7.42 -6.78
CA GLU A 25 -10.23 6.35 -5.81
C GLU A 25 -8.85 6.09 -5.17
N VAL A 26 -8.86 5.58 -3.94
CA VAL A 26 -7.66 5.13 -3.24
C VAL A 26 -7.71 3.62 -3.13
N PHE A 27 -6.67 2.96 -3.63
CA PHE A 27 -6.49 1.51 -3.51
C PHE A 27 -5.43 1.20 -2.46
N VAL A 28 -5.72 0.21 -1.63
CA VAL A 28 -4.77 -0.33 -0.66
C VAL A 28 -4.36 -1.71 -1.13
N TRP A 29 -3.09 -1.87 -1.45
CA TRP A 29 -2.50 -3.16 -1.78
C TRP A 29 -1.88 -3.77 -0.53
N ILE A 30 -2.21 -5.04 -0.27
CA ILE A 30 -1.74 -5.78 0.90
C ILE A 30 -0.81 -6.89 0.43
N GLY A 31 0.48 -6.77 0.74
CA GLY A 31 1.46 -7.82 0.49
C GLY A 31 1.13 -9.12 1.24
N GLN A 32 1.50 -10.24 0.63
CA GLN A 32 1.22 -11.58 1.16
C GLN A 32 1.87 -11.84 2.52
N CYS A 33 3.03 -11.24 2.76
CA CYS A 33 3.86 -11.41 3.95
C CYS A 33 3.66 -10.32 5.01
N VAL A 34 2.70 -9.40 4.82
CA VAL A 34 2.37 -8.34 5.77
C VAL A 34 1.78 -8.92 7.06
N ASP A 35 2.32 -8.52 8.22
CA ASP A 35 1.79 -8.89 9.54
C ASP A 35 0.35 -8.39 9.68
N SER A 36 -0.51 -9.23 10.24
CA SER A 36 -1.92 -8.91 10.53
C SER A 36 -2.16 -7.57 11.24
N ARG A 37 -1.20 -7.10 12.06
CA ARG A 37 -1.26 -5.82 12.78
C ARG A 37 -1.03 -4.62 11.88
N GLU A 38 -0.24 -4.77 10.81
CA GLU A 38 0.04 -3.72 9.83
C GLU A 38 -1.15 -3.55 8.87
N LYS A 39 -1.88 -4.62 8.56
CA LYS A 39 -3.10 -4.57 7.73
C LYS A 39 -4.15 -3.61 8.26
N GLN A 40 -4.29 -3.50 9.59
CA GLN A 40 -5.27 -2.59 10.19
C GLN A 40 -4.87 -1.11 10.02
N LYS A 41 -3.58 -0.80 10.11
CA LYS A 41 -3.07 0.57 9.93
C LYS A 41 -3.22 1.06 8.49
N ALA A 42 -3.15 0.15 7.52
CA ALA A 42 -3.33 0.47 6.11
C ALA A 42 -4.67 1.15 5.82
N PHE A 43 -5.75 0.67 6.47
CA PHE A 43 -7.08 1.24 6.34
C PHE A 43 -7.23 2.60 7.02
N GLU A 44 -6.46 2.86 8.08
CA GLU A 44 -6.46 4.16 8.76
C GLU A 44 -5.75 5.24 7.94
N ILE A 45 -4.74 4.87 7.15
CA ILE A 45 -3.96 5.81 6.33
C ILE A 45 -4.70 6.18 5.03
N GLY A 46 -5.50 5.26 4.48
CA GLY A 46 -6.29 5.51 3.26
C GLY A 46 -7.62 6.24 3.47
N GLN A 47 -7.92 6.69 4.69
CA GLN A 47 -9.17 7.37 5.05
C GLN A 47 -9.12 8.89 4.85
#